data_AF-A0A7W9CLG0-F1
#
_entry.id   AF-A0A7W9CLG0-F1
#
_cell.length_a   1.000
_cell.length_b   1.000
_cell.length_c   1.000
_cell.angle_alpha   90.00
_cell.angle_beta   90.00
_cell.angle_gamma   90.00
#
_symmetry.space_group_name_H-M   'P 1'
#
loop_
_entity.id
_entity.type
_entity.pdbx_description
1 polymer ?
#
loop_
_entity_poly.entity_id
_entity_poly.type
_entity_poly.pdbx_seq_one_letter_code
_entity_poly.pdbx_strand_id
1 'polypeptide(L)'
;MMAIASYLSATSRFVSGLSVLEACGVLGTDRMANPPWSIGGITTRLMTAHVLRGIESATDLNPSVSLSTQYIALALAHLTGAALRVQPGLPEGAGRLAYLAPTFKAVSVSRLSRFTRLPHETVRRQILKLEKMGAVTQRDGGKVIDLSDPARMIPWVDLQTQTDVSTRQTVWKLFRAGVIVHTPPSETPLHPLMP
;
A
#
# COMPACT_ATOMS: atom_id res chain seq x y z
N MET A 1 2.12 -22.10 -13.70
CA MET A 1 3.46 -21.49 -13.50
C MET A 1 3.42 -19.95 -13.48
N MET A 2 2.73 -19.26 -14.40
CA MET A 2 2.71 -17.78 -14.44
C MET A 2 2.10 -17.08 -13.22
N ALA A 3 1.11 -17.68 -12.55
CA ALA A 3 0.45 -17.06 -11.39
C ALA A 3 1.38 -16.93 -10.17
N ILE A 4 2.15 -17.97 -9.83
CA ILE A 4 3.11 -17.95 -8.72
C ILE A 4 4.23 -16.93 -9.00
N ALA A 5 4.75 -16.89 -10.23
CA ALA A 5 5.77 -15.91 -10.61
C ALA A 5 5.25 -14.46 -10.49
N SER A 6 4.01 -14.22 -10.91
CA SER A 6 3.36 -12.90 -10.79
C SER A 6 3.14 -12.52 -9.33
N TYR A 7 2.76 -13.49 -8.49
CA TYR A 7 2.59 -13.30 -7.06
C TYR A 7 3.91 -12.92 -6.38
N LEU A 8 4.97 -13.71 -6.61
CA LEU A 8 6.31 -13.43 -6.05
C LEU A 8 6.86 -12.09 -6.54
N SER A 9 6.61 -11.73 -7.81
CA SER A 9 6.96 -10.40 -8.33
C SER A 9 6.21 -9.28 -7.60
N ALA A 10 4.92 -9.45 -7.30
CA ALA A 10 4.15 -8.49 -6.52
C ALA A 10 4.67 -8.39 -5.07
N THR A 11 5.01 -9.52 -4.43
CA THR A 11 5.63 -9.53 -3.10
C THR A 11 6.98 -8.81 -3.09
N SER A 12 7.83 -9.06 -4.09
CA SER A 12 9.12 -8.37 -4.23
C SER A 12 8.93 -6.86 -4.36
N ARG A 13 8.00 -6.39 -5.21
CA ARG A 13 7.69 -4.95 -5.33
C ARG A 13 7.17 -4.35 -4.03
N PHE A 14 6.36 -5.08 -3.29
CA PHE A 14 5.86 -4.65 -1.98
C PHE A 14 7.02 -4.45 -0.99
N VAL A 15 7.92 -5.44 -0.86
CA VAL A 15 9.10 -5.35 0.00
C VAL A 15 10.02 -4.20 -0.43
N SER A 16 10.30 -4.07 -1.74
CA SER A 16 11.09 -2.96 -2.27
C SER A 16 10.45 -1.60 -1.99
N GLY A 17 9.12 -1.49 -2.09
CA GLY A 17 8.40 -0.26 -1.75
C GLY A 17 8.55 0.13 -0.27
N LEU A 18 8.47 -0.84 0.64
CA LEU A 18 8.71 -0.63 2.07
C LEU A 18 10.17 -0.23 2.36
N SER A 19 11.12 -0.89 1.70
CA SER A 19 12.55 -0.61 1.81
C SER A 19 12.89 0.81 1.34
N VAL A 20 12.40 1.21 0.16
CA VAL A 20 12.49 2.58 -0.37
C VAL A 20 11.83 3.61 0.54
N LEU A 21 11.01 3.19 1.50
CA LEU A 21 10.38 4.06 2.48
C LEU A 21 10.98 4.02 3.88
N GLU A 22 11.84 3.05 4.16
CA GLU A 22 12.23 2.75 5.53
C GLU A 22 11.01 2.54 6.45
N ALA A 23 9.98 1.87 5.92
CA ALA A 23 8.69 1.70 6.57
C ALA A 23 8.53 0.32 7.21
N CYS A 24 7.72 0.24 8.27
CA CYS A 24 7.35 -1.01 8.94
C CYS A 24 8.55 -1.86 9.41
N GLY A 25 9.70 -1.23 9.68
CA GLY A 25 10.92 -1.91 10.11
C GLY A 25 11.74 -2.54 8.98
N VAL A 26 11.41 -2.26 7.71
CA VAL A 26 12.23 -2.62 6.53
C VAL A 26 13.18 -1.47 6.22
N LEU A 27 14.47 -1.72 6.11
CA LEU A 27 15.50 -0.75 5.79
C LEU A 27 15.79 -0.65 4.29
N GLY A 28 16.45 0.42 3.85
CA GLY A 28 16.81 0.64 2.43
C GLY A 28 17.69 -0.45 1.80
N THR A 29 18.35 -1.27 2.61
CA THR A 29 19.22 -2.38 2.16
C THR A 29 18.52 -3.75 2.20
N ASP A 30 17.28 -3.80 2.68
CA ASP A 30 16.53 -5.05 2.83
C ASP A 30 15.92 -5.51 1.53
N ARG A 31 15.94 -6.83 1.31
CA ARG A 31 15.40 -7.45 0.10
C ARG A 31 14.77 -8.80 0.37
N MET A 32 13.92 -9.23 -0.56
CA MET A 32 13.39 -10.59 -0.57
C MET A 32 14.52 -11.59 -0.87
N ALA A 33 14.61 -12.66 -0.09
CA ALA A 33 15.60 -13.72 -0.28
C ALA A 33 15.40 -14.46 -1.63
N ASN A 34 16.50 -14.84 -2.27
CA ASN A 34 16.54 -15.59 -3.53
C ASN A 34 17.43 -16.84 -3.35
N PRO A 35 17.07 -18.05 -3.83
CA PRO A 35 15.90 -18.38 -4.64
C PRO A 35 14.64 -18.77 -3.85
N PRO A 36 13.44 -18.47 -4.36
CA PRO A 36 12.21 -18.36 -3.57
C PRO A 36 11.48 -19.69 -3.32
N TRP A 37 12.03 -20.84 -3.72
CA TRP A 37 11.25 -22.08 -3.82
C TRP A 37 11.13 -22.87 -2.51
N SER A 38 12.15 -22.86 -1.65
CA SER A 38 12.09 -23.53 -0.35
C SER A 38 11.13 -22.86 0.64
N ILE A 39 10.89 -21.55 0.48
CA ILE A 39 10.06 -20.71 1.37
C ILE A 39 8.86 -20.07 0.64
N GLY A 40 8.66 -20.37 -0.64
CA GLY A 40 7.61 -19.77 -1.48
C GLY A 40 6.21 -20.05 -0.93
N GLY A 41 5.96 -21.27 -0.45
CA GLY A 41 4.68 -21.62 0.18
C GLY A 41 4.42 -20.87 1.49
N ILE A 42 5.45 -20.55 2.27
CA ILE A 42 5.30 -19.72 3.48
C ILE A 42 5.00 -18.27 3.08
N THR A 43 5.75 -17.73 2.11
CA THR A 43 5.55 -16.39 1.56
C THR A 43 4.12 -16.20 1.05
N THR A 44 3.63 -17.12 0.22
CA THR A 44 2.25 -17.09 -0.30
C THR A 44 1.21 -17.13 0.82
N ARG A 45 1.38 -17.98 1.83
CA ARG A 45 0.43 -18.05 2.95
C ARG A 45 0.40 -16.76 3.76
N LEU A 46 1.55 -16.22 4.13
CA LEU A 46 1.65 -14.99 4.92
C LEU A 46 1.05 -13.79 4.18
N MET A 47 1.44 -13.62 2.92
CA MET A 47 0.95 -12.52 2.09
C MET A 47 -0.53 -12.67 1.76
N THR A 48 -1.03 -13.88 1.53
CA THR A 48 -2.47 -14.13 1.31
C THR A 48 -3.27 -13.81 2.57
N ALA A 49 -2.82 -14.27 3.73
CA ALA A 49 -3.47 -13.95 5.00
C ALA A 49 -3.48 -12.45 5.30
N HIS A 50 -2.42 -11.72 4.92
CA HIS A 50 -2.39 -10.27 5.05
C HIS A 50 -3.42 -9.58 4.14
N VAL A 51 -3.52 -10.01 2.88
CA VAL A 51 -4.52 -9.49 1.93
C VAL A 51 -5.94 -9.79 2.39
N LEU A 52 -6.23 -11.01 2.83
CA LEU A 52 -7.57 -11.41 3.30
C LEU A 52 -8.01 -10.60 4.51
N ARG A 53 -7.12 -10.38 5.50
CA ARG A 53 -7.42 -9.49 6.64
C ARG A 53 -7.72 -8.06 6.19
N GLY A 54 -6.99 -7.54 5.21
CA GLY A 54 -7.28 -6.22 4.64
C GLY A 54 -8.66 -6.15 3.98
N ILE A 55 -9.07 -7.21 3.29
CA ILE A 55 -10.41 -7.31 2.68
C ILE A 55 -11.49 -7.40 3.76
N GLU A 56 -11.30 -8.21 4.80
CA GLU A 56 -12.21 -8.31 5.95
C GLU A 56 -12.38 -6.94 6.62
N SER A 57 -11.28 -6.27 6.99
CA SER A 57 -11.35 -4.93 7.61
C SER A 57 -12.00 -3.89 6.71
N ALA A 58 -11.77 -3.94 5.39
CA ALA A 58 -12.46 -3.06 4.45
C ALA A 58 -13.95 -3.39 4.29
N THR A 59 -14.34 -4.65 4.49
CA THR A 59 -15.74 -5.09 4.48
C THR A 59 -16.47 -4.57 5.73
N ASP A 60 -15.81 -4.63 6.88
CA ASP A 60 -16.35 -4.13 8.15
C ASP A 60 -16.63 -2.63 8.14
N LEU A 61 -15.88 -1.85 7.35
CA LEU A 61 -16.15 -0.42 7.17
C LEU A 61 -17.55 -0.12 6.65
N ASN A 62 -18.04 -0.96 5.73
CA ASN A 62 -19.40 -0.83 5.25
C ASN A 62 -19.90 -2.15 4.64
N PRO A 63 -20.55 -3.01 5.45
CA PRO A 63 -21.01 -4.32 5.00
C PRO A 63 -22.16 -4.23 3.99
N SER A 64 -22.82 -3.08 3.87
CA SER A 64 -23.90 -2.86 2.89
C SER A 64 -23.41 -2.67 1.45
N VAL A 65 -22.09 -2.56 1.26
CA VAL A 65 -21.49 -2.23 -0.03
C VAL A 65 -20.84 -3.47 -0.66
N SER A 66 -20.98 -3.64 -1.97
CA SER A 66 -20.35 -4.75 -2.68
C SER A 66 -18.81 -4.68 -2.63
N LEU A 67 -18.17 -5.85 -2.66
CA LEU A 67 -16.71 -5.99 -2.70
C LEU A 67 -16.04 -5.15 -3.81
N SER A 68 -16.68 -5.06 -4.98
CA SER A 68 -16.17 -4.24 -6.10
C SER A 68 -16.12 -2.75 -5.76
N THR A 69 -17.13 -2.27 -5.03
CA THR A 69 -17.19 -0.87 -4.60
C THR A 69 -16.18 -0.59 -3.50
N GLN A 70 -16.01 -1.51 -2.53
CA GLN A 70 -14.98 -1.42 -1.49
C GLN A 70 -13.58 -1.43 -2.10
N TYR A 71 -13.32 -2.31 -3.08
CA TYR A 71 -12.06 -2.33 -3.81
C TYR A 71 -11.76 -1.00 -4.51
N ILE A 72 -12.77 -0.39 -5.15
CA ILE A 72 -12.62 0.94 -5.77
C ILE A 72 -12.44 2.04 -4.72
N ALA A 73 -13.11 1.95 -3.58
CA ALA A 73 -12.92 2.89 -2.47
C ALA A 73 -11.48 2.82 -1.91
N LEU A 74 -10.95 1.61 -1.71
CA LEU A 74 -9.56 1.40 -1.30
C LEU A 74 -8.56 1.90 -2.34
N ALA A 75 -8.80 1.62 -3.63
CA ALA A 75 -7.96 2.12 -4.71
C ALA A 75 -7.98 3.65 -4.79
N LEU A 76 -9.15 4.26 -4.59
CA LEU A 76 -9.30 5.70 -4.52
C LEU A 76 -8.54 6.25 -3.31
N ALA A 77 -8.76 5.71 -2.12
CA ALA A 77 -8.05 6.09 -0.89
C ALA A 77 -6.52 5.98 -1.05
N HIS A 78 -6.04 4.92 -1.72
CA HIS A 78 -4.63 4.74 -2.01
C HIS A 78 -4.10 5.80 -2.97
N LEU A 79 -4.81 6.09 -4.06
CA LEU A 79 -4.39 7.08 -5.06
C LEU A 79 -4.52 8.52 -4.57
N THR A 80 -5.50 8.81 -3.71
CA THR A 80 -5.65 10.11 -3.06
C THR A 80 -4.61 10.26 -1.96
N GLY A 81 -4.42 9.24 -1.12
CA GLY A 81 -3.48 9.21 -0.01
C GLY A 81 -2.01 9.11 -0.43
N ALA A 82 -1.74 8.67 -1.66
CA ALA A 82 -0.41 8.69 -2.28
C ALA A 82 0.19 10.11 -2.44
N ALA A 83 -0.57 11.17 -2.17
CA ALA A 83 -0.09 12.56 -2.08
C ALA A 83 0.59 12.91 -0.73
N LEU A 84 0.64 11.99 0.23
CA LEU A 84 1.52 12.12 1.40
C LEU A 84 2.97 11.92 0.97
N ARG A 85 3.70 13.03 0.69
CA ARG A 85 5.19 13.12 0.75
C ARG A 85 5.72 14.56 0.50
N VAL A 86 6.38 15.09 1.54
CA VAL A 86 7.26 16.29 1.70
C VAL A 86 6.69 17.71 1.56
N GLN A 87 6.89 18.52 2.60
CA GLN A 87 6.72 19.99 2.59
C GLN A 87 8.02 20.72 2.21
N PRO A 88 7.95 21.95 1.66
CA PRO A 88 9.14 22.77 1.37
C PRO A 88 9.85 23.21 2.66
N GLY A 89 11.17 22.94 2.76
CA GLY A 89 12.03 23.28 3.92
C GLY A 89 12.58 22.06 4.68
N LEU A 90 12.23 20.84 4.28
CA LEU A 90 12.75 19.60 4.87
C LEU A 90 14.07 19.16 4.21
N PRO A 91 14.99 18.51 4.96
CA PRO A 91 16.28 18.04 4.44
C PRO A 91 16.13 16.98 3.34
N GLU A 92 17.16 16.82 2.51
CA GLU A 92 17.21 15.79 1.46
C GLU A 92 16.93 14.40 2.06
N GLY A 93 15.85 13.74 1.60
CA GLY A 93 15.41 12.42 2.08
C GLY A 93 14.07 12.39 2.83
N ALA A 94 13.48 13.54 3.20
CA ALA A 94 12.18 13.63 3.88
C ALA A 94 10.96 13.15 3.05
N GLY A 95 11.20 12.77 1.79
CA GLY A 95 10.34 11.99 0.87
C GLY A 95 9.82 10.66 1.36
N ARG A 96 10.00 10.30 2.62
CA ARG A 96 9.82 8.93 3.07
C ARG A 96 8.72 8.68 4.06
N LEU A 97 7.95 9.64 4.60
CA LEU A 97 6.58 9.44 5.15
C LEU A 97 6.07 10.75 5.83
N ALA A 98 4.98 11.30 5.29
CA ALA A 98 3.92 12.07 5.96
C ALA A 98 4.21 12.95 7.20
N TYR A 99 3.83 14.24 7.16
CA TYR A 99 3.18 14.86 8.33
C TYR A 99 2.06 15.83 7.89
N LEU A 100 0.85 15.49 8.34
CA LEU A 100 -0.38 16.28 8.51
C LEU A 100 -0.87 17.13 7.31
N ALA A 101 -2.01 16.70 6.75
CA ALA A 101 -2.78 17.27 5.63
C ALA A 101 -2.22 17.04 4.21
N PRO A 102 -2.24 15.79 3.70
CA PRO A 102 -2.09 15.59 2.27
C PRO A 102 -3.24 16.29 1.55
N THR A 103 -2.93 17.15 0.60
CA THR A 103 -3.92 17.50 -0.41
C THR A 103 -4.16 16.24 -1.23
N PHE A 104 -5.18 15.48 -0.84
CA PHE A 104 -5.73 14.38 -1.60
C PHE A 104 -6.03 14.89 -3.01
N LYS A 105 -5.08 14.70 -3.95
CA LYS A 105 -5.30 15.13 -5.33
C LYS A 105 -6.42 14.29 -5.87
N ALA A 106 -7.40 14.96 -6.44
CA ALA A 106 -8.55 14.31 -6.97
C ALA A 106 -8.16 13.35 -8.10
N VAL A 107 -8.76 12.16 -8.09
CA VAL A 107 -8.40 11.07 -8.99
C VAL A 107 -9.50 10.91 -10.04
N SER A 108 -9.12 10.89 -11.32
CA SER A 108 -10.08 10.65 -12.39
C SER A 108 -10.53 9.19 -12.44
N VAL A 109 -11.76 8.98 -12.94
CA VAL A 109 -12.31 7.63 -13.19
C VAL A 109 -11.39 6.82 -14.11
N SER A 110 -10.81 7.46 -15.13
CA SER A 110 -9.84 6.83 -16.04
C SER A 110 -8.58 6.36 -15.33
N ARG A 111 -8.05 7.15 -14.37
CA ARG A 111 -6.88 6.73 -13.58
C ARG A 111 -7.22 5.57 -12.67
N LEU A 112 -8.41 5.58 -12.05
CA LEU A 112 -8.91 4.46 -11.24
C LEU A 112 -9.10 3.20 -12.07
N SER A 113 -9.68 3.30 -13.26
CA SER A 113 -9.86 2.17 -14.19
C SER A 113 -8.53 1.54 -14.58
N ARG A 114 -7.51 2.35 -14.91
CA ARG A 114 -6.17 1.83 -15.21
C ARG A 114 -5.52 1.16 -13.99
N PHE A 115 -5.67 1.75 -12.81
CA PHE A 115 -5.08 1.22 -11.58
C PHE A 115 -5.75 -0.10 -11.12
N THR A 116 -7.08 -0.12 -11.10
CA THR A 116 -7.90 -1.29 -10.70
C THR A 116 -8.00 -2.35 -11.79
N ARG A 117 -7.65 -2.01 -13.03
CA ARG A 117 -7.84 -2.85 -14.23
C ARG A 117 -9.30 -3.25 -14.48
N LEU A 118 -10.25 -2.45 -13.97
CA LEU A 118 -11.68 -2.64 -14.20
C LEU A 118 -12.16 -1.78 -15.38
N PRO A 119 -13.22 -2.20 -16.10
CA PRO A 119 -13.82 -1.37 -17.16
C PRO A 119 -14.23 0.01 -16.65
N HIS A 120 -14.00 1.04 -17.45
CA HIS A 120 -14.28 2.43 -17.06
C HIS A 120 -15.71 2.62 -16.56
N GLU A 121 -16.69 2.05 -17.26
CA GLU A 121 -18.11 2.14 -16.89
C GLU A 121 -18.41 1.43 -15.56
N THR A 122 -17.76 0.30 -15.29
CA THR A 122 -17.85 -0.38 -13.99
C THR A 122 -17.33 0.54 -12.88
N VAL A 123 -16.15 1.14 -13.07
CA VAL A 123 -15.58 2.05 -12.08
C VAL A 123 -16.47 3.25 -11.85
N ARG A 124 -16.96 3.88 -12.92
CA ARG A 124 -17.90 5.01 -12.86
C ARG A 124 -19.16 4.67 -12.05
N ARG A 125 -19.78 3.51 -12.30
CA ARG A 125 -20.98 3.07 -11.58
C ARG A 125 -20.73 2.87 -10.09
N GLN A 126 -19.61 2.27 -9.70
CA GLN A 126 -19.31 2.07 -8.28
C GLN A 126 -18.96 3.39 -7.58
N ILE A 127 -18.25 4.29 -8.26
CA ILE A 127 -17.99 5.65 -7.74
C ILE A 127 -19.31 6.38 -7.49
N LEU A 128 -20.26 6.35 -8.43
CA LEU A 128 -21.58 6.97 -8.23
C LEU A 128 -22.32 6.43 -7.01
N LYS A 129 -22.16 5.13 -6.68
CA LYS A 129 -22.72 4.58 -5.44
C LYS A 129 -22.05 5.19 -4.21
N LEU A 130 -20.72 5.26 -4.20
CA LEU A 130 -19.96 5.89 -3.12
C LEU A 130 -20.32 7.37 -2.93
N GLU A 131 -20.57 8.09 -4.03
CA GLU A 131 -21.01 9.49 -4.00
C GLU A 131 -22.41 9.63 -3.40
N LYS A 132 -23.36 8.78 -3.81
CA LYS A 132 -24.71 8.75 -3.22
C LYS A 132 -24.70 8.45 -1.71
N MET A 133 -23.68 7.74 -1.25
CA MET A 133 -23.46 7.43 0.17
C MET A 133 -22.68 8.54 0.90
N GLY A 134 -22.22 9.58 0.20
CA GLY A 134 -21.39 10.64 0.76
C GLY A 134 -19.97 10.20 1.16
N ALA A 135 -19.50 9.04 0.70
CA ALA A 135 -18.13 8.57 0.96
C ALA A 135 -17.11 9.17 0.00
N VAL A 136 -17.57 9.69 -1.14
CA VAL A 136 -16.76 10.29 -2.20
C VAL A 136 -17.37 11.61 -2.61
N THR A 137 -16.52 12.61 -2.85
CA THR A 137 -16.92 13.90 -3.38
C THR A 137 -16.09 14.28 -4.61
N GLN A 138 -16.66 15.14 -5.45
CA GLN A 138 -15.97 15.73 -6.59
C GLN A 138 -15.14 16.93 -6.11
N ARG A 139 -13.86 16.95 -6.44
CA ARG A 139 -12.95 18.07 -6.14
C ARG A 139 -11.98 18.23 -7.31
N ASP A 140 -11.62 19.44 -7.70
CA ASP A 140 -10.59 19.73 -8.72
C ASP A 140 -10.68 18.85 -10.00
N GLY A 141 -11.89 18.60 -10.50
CA GLY A 141 -12.11 17.77 -11.69
C GLY A 141 -11.95 16.25 -11.52
N GLY A 142 -11.68 15.75 -10.30
CA GLY A 142 -11.61 14.33 -9.97
C GLY A 142 -12.44 13.94 -8.75
N LYS A 143 -12.21 12.71 -8.27
CA LYS A 143 -12.87 12.13 -7.08
C LYS A 143 -11.90 12.08 -5.90
N VAL A 144 -12.40 12.37 -4.70
CA VAL A 144 -11.66 12.20 -3.43
C VAL A 144 -12.54 11.53 -2.39
N ILE A 145 -11.93 10.87 -1.39
CA ILE A 145 -12.66 10.42 -0.20
C ILE A 145 -13.16 11.66 0.54
N ASP A 146 -14.43 11.66 0.91
CA ASP A 146 -14.99 12.71 1.75
C ASP A 146 -14.68 12.40 3.23
N LEU A 147 -13.80 13.23 3.81
CA LEU A 147 -13.37 13.15 5.20
C LEU A 147 -13.93 14.31 6.04
N SER A 148 -14.87 15.08 5.50
CA SER A 148 -15.44 16.24 6.20
C SER A 148 -16.35 15.85 7.37
N ASP A 149 -16.94 14.65 7.33
CA ASP A 149 -17.78 14.08 8.38
C ASP A 149 -16.93 13.23 9.35
N PRO A 150 -16.80 13.62 10.64
CA PRO A 150 -16.06 12.85 11.64
C PRO A 150 -16.56 11.41 11.79
N ALA A 151 -17.87 11.17 11.65
CA ALA A 151 -18.45 9.83 11.77
C ALA A 151 -17.99 8.90 10.63
N ARG A 152 -17.60 9.46 9.48
CA ARG A 152 -17.00 8.71 8.35
C ARG A 152 -15.48 8.64 8.46
N MET A 153 -14.85 9.68 8.98
CA MET A 153 -13.39 9.75 9.15
C MET A 153 -12.87 8.70 10.14
N ILE A 154 -13.54 8.49 11.27
CA ILE A 154 -13.09 7.56 12.32
C ILE A 154 -12.86 6.14 11.78
N PRO A 155 -13.84 5.51 11.09
CA PRO A 155 -13.61 4.20 10.46
C PRO A 155 -12.42 4.17 9.50
N TRP A 156 -12.18 5.23 8.72
CA TRP A 156 -11.02 5.31 7.83
C TRP A 156 -9.69 5.36 8.59
N VAL A 157 -9.64 6.10 9.69
CA VAL A 157 -8.47 6.15 10.59
C VAL A 157 -8.21 4.79 11.22
N ASP A 158 -9.27 4.09 11.65
CA ASP A 158 -9.19 2.74 12.20
C ASP A 158 -8.68 1.75 11.16
N LEU A 159 -9.21 1.78 9.93
CA LEU A 159 -8.70 0.96 8.83
C LEU A 159 -7.22 1.23 8.56
N GLN A 160 -6.81 2.51 8.53
CA GLN A 160 -5.42 2.88 8.30
C GLN A 160 -4.52 2.34 9.41
N THR A 161 -4.93 2.50 10.67
CA THR A 161 -4.21 2.00 11.85
C THR A 161 -4.10 0.48 11.80
N GLN A 162 -5.20 -0.22 11.53
CA GLN A 162 -5.24 -1.68 11.43
C GLN A 162 -4.38 -2.19 10.27
N THR A 163 -4.36 -1.46 9.16
CA THR A 163 -3.51 -1.77 7.99
C THR A 163 -2.03 -1.61 8.34
N ASP A 164 -1.63 -0.55 9.04
CA ASP A 164 -0.24 -0.34 9.49
C ASP A 164 0.19 -1.47 10.45
N VAL A 165 -0.61 -1.75 11.48
CA VAL A 165 -0.34 -2.83 12.45
C VAL A 165 -0.23 -4.18 11.75
N SER A 166 -1.18 -4.50 10.88
CA SER A 166 -1.18 -5.76 10.11
C SER A 166 0.01 -5.88 9.17
N THR A 167 0.45 -4.76 8.58
CA THR A 167 1.62 -4.69 7.71
C THR A 167 2.89 -4.94 8.52
N ARG A 168 3.07 -4.26 9.66
CA ARG A 168 4.20 -4.48 10.59
C ARG A 168 4.27 -5.93 11.06
N GLN A 169 3.15 -6.51 11.47
CA GLN A 169 3.10 -7.92 11.87
C GLN A 169 3.47 -8.87 10.73
N THR A 170 3.03 -8.57 9.51
CA THR A 170 3.37 -9.36 8.33
C THR A 170 4.85 -9.27 8.01
N VAL A 171 5.42 -8.05 8.01
CA VAL A 171 6.87 -7.82 7.82
C VAL A 171 7.69 -8.56 8.88
N TRP A 172 7.31 -8.45 10.16
CA TRP A 172 7.97 -9.18 11.24
C TRP A 172 7.97 -10.70 11.00
N LYS A 173 6.83 -11.27 10.57
CA LYS A 173 6.73 -12.69 10.20
C LYS A 173 7.62 -13.05 9.01
N LEU A 174 7.72 -12.18 8.01
CA LEU A 174 8.58 -12.38 6.83
C LEU A 174 10.07 -12.37 7.21
N PHE A 175 10.51 -11.48 8.11
CA PHE A 175 11.88 -11.51 8.66
C PHE A 175 12.14 -12.79 9.46
N ARG A 176 11.25 -13.15 10.38
CA ARG A 176 11.39 -14.35 11.21
C ARG A 176 11.43 -15.64 10.38
N ALA A 177 10.74 -15.66 9.24
CA ALA A 177 10.73 -16.78 8.31
C ALA A 177 11.92 -16.77 7.32
N GLY A 178 12.82 -15.80 7.39
CA GLY A 178 13.95 -15.65 6.45
C GLY A 178 13.54 -15.26 5.03
N VAL A 179 12.33 -14.73 4.84
CA VAL A 179 11.82 -14.27 3.54
C VAL A 179 12.38 -12.90 3.18
N ILE A 180 12.52 -12.01 4.16
CA ILE A 180 13.26 -10.75 4.03
C ILE A 180 14.60 -10.93 4.72
N VAL A 181 15.67 -10.51 4.06
CA VAL A 181 17.03 -10.56 4.60
C VAL A 181 17.66 -9.18 4.60
N HIS A 182 18.39 -8.87 5.67
CA HIS A 182 19.25 -7.69 5.73
C HIS A 182 20.44 -7.90 4.81
N THR A 183 20.65 -6.97 3.89
CA THR A 183 21.93 -6.89 3.18
C THR A 183 22.78 -5.87 3.93
N PRO A 184 23.92 -6.26 4.53
CA PRO A 184 24.85 -5.25 5.02
C PRO A 184 25.32 -4.39 3.82
N PRO A 185 25.55 -3.08 4.02
CA PRO A 185 26.19 -2.27 2.99
C PRO A 185 27.50 -2.96 2.58
N SER A 186 27.71 -3.16 1.29
CA SER A 186 28.93 -3.78 0.78
C SER A 186 30.13 -3.01 1.34
N GLU A 187 30.97 -3.67 2.13
CA GLU A 187 32.28 -3.12 2.47
C GLU A 187 33.01 -2.90 1.15
N THR A 188 33.18 -1.64 0.76
CA THR A 188 34.14 -1.27 -0.28
C THR A 188 35.47 -1.85 0.16
N PRO A 189 36.14 -2.71 -0.64
CA PRO A 189 37.45 -3.20 -0.26
C PRO A 189 38.35 -1.98 -0.12
N LEU A 190 38.86 -1.73 1.09
CA LEU A 190 39.99 -0.83 1.28
C LEU A 190 41.12 -1.43 0.46
N HIS A 191 41.42 -0.82 -0.70
CA HIS A 191 42.59 -1.15 -1.47
C HIS A 191 43.79 -1.13 -0.52
N PRO A 192 44.62 -2.20 -0.46
CA PRO A 192 45.84 -2.13 0.30
C PRO A 192 46.71 -1.04 -0.33
N LEU A 193 47.06 -0.03 0.46
CA LEU A 193 48.19 0.84 0.16
C LEU A 193 49.42 -0.09 0.04
N MET A 194 49.84 -0.35 -1.19
CA MET A 194 51.13 -0.96 -1.49
C MET A 194 52.21 0.13 -1.53
N PRO A 195 53.48 -0.26 -1.31
CA PRO A 195 54.34 0.24 -0.22
C PRO A 195 55.01 1.59 -0.48
#